data_AF-A0A976L8R1-F1
#
_entry.id   AF-A0A976L8R1-F1
#
_cell.length_a   1.000
_cell.length_b   1.000
_cell.length_c   1.000
_cell.angle_alpha   90.00
_cell.angle_beta   90.00
_cell.angle_gamma   90.00
#
_symmetry.space_group_name_H-M   'P 1'
#
loop_
_entity.id
_entity.type
_entity.pdbx_description
1 polymer ?
#
loop_
_entity_poly.entity_id
_entity_poly.type
_entity_poly.pdbx_seq_one_letter_code
_entity_poly.pdbx_strand_id
1 'polypeptide(L)'
;MFPEVALLLILGLWSLEAEAFKAPRVEMLYIDANVGSASGGHVALRLDDEVYHFQNEQGTTRLTRDDWSRFRWVYNDIENRNIEAAQLQVSPLDAERLRQHLGLFLIAQQREKDYLKALEQDISLLESLGSGGQAPLMERAFFEPTIAPRAPLISLHQSLIEQAGPDFSLEERSRLLKALRDLRYDETPEGLTLEGHPYPDYPATFAEETMDLLSRQLALKVMEGAERLRQSALIDAGPLTTSTARLWLLGYLEKLQASIIRDLQTPYPGGGSSLLLALARHQSVTLSLARNRLFFLHLYEGEPRHVEAIDEEQQNLEALFLDQLTREVKASREEIFAHKQPNEWDYHQMEVGAAEINEMRSAQKAQRAADFKRAPGPPRGEGSQHLSELVMTNTAIKAALIKAKAQRNRYAEGFDARYGYQLITHNCVTELNRAIQGSFKNSDERLALGGHIDPLLSQSFVPYRYFELVRQRYRPLAITRWLSYRNRQLDAISHHGEDSAIALQESTTLTGTLYSPRPSDGHFLFFTEQPAWTRPLLGTANLVYAVATIAEGLVSLPTDEGRGLESAMSGMLFSLPEIGGWTIRKGSYTEAGLRARSAPGHP
;
A
#
# COMPACT_ATOMS: atom_id res chain seq x y z
N MET A 1 53.72 -30.19 -28.00
CA MET A 1 52.39 -30.68 -27.60
C MET A 1 52.28 -30.43 -26.11
N PHE A 2 51.71 -29.36 -25.57
CA PHE A 2 50.30 -28.95 -25.66
C PHE A 2 50.12 -27.46 -25.27
N PRO A 3 50.38 -26.49 -26.16
CA PRO A 3 49.94 -25.11 -25.93
C PRO A 3 48.50 -24.86 -26.43
N GLU A 4 47.95 -25.74 -27.27
CA GLU A 4 46.61 -25.59 -27.86
C GLU A 4 45.48 -26.00 -26.91
N VAL A 5 45.72 -26.91 -25.95
CA VAL A 5 44.70 -27.36 -25.00
C VAL A 5 44.44 -26.33 -23.89
N ALA A 6 45.44 -25.51 -23.55
CA ALA A 6 45.28 -24.43 -22.58
C ALA A 6 44.44 -23.26 -23.14
N LEU A 7 44.56 -22.96 -24.44
CA LEU A 7 43.77 -21.90 -25.08
C LEU A 7 42.30 -22.29 -25.26
N LEU A 8 42.02 -23.58 -25.52
CA LEU A 8 40.66 -24.12 -25.58
C LEU A 8 39.97 -24.21 -24.21
N LEU A 9 40.72 -24.43 -23.12
CA LEU A 9 40.17 -24.40 -21.76
C LEU A 9 39.86 -22.97 -21.30
N ILE A 10 40.64 -21.97 -21.72
CA ILE A 10 40.34 -20.55 -21.40
C ILE A 10 39.14 -20.03 -22.21
N LEU A 11 38.95 -20.49 -23.46
CA LEU A 11 37.73 -20.19 -24.23
C LEU A 11 36.50 -21.00 -23.75
N GLY A 12 36.70 -22.21 -23.23
CA GLY A 12 35.65 -23.06 -22.64
C GLY A 12 35.19 -22.62 -21.24
N LEU A 13 36.00 -21.85 -20.51
CA LEU A 13 35.63 -21.25 -19.22
C LEU A 13 34.95 -19.87 -19.36
N TRP A 14 34.94 -19.29 -20.57
CA TRP A 14 34.12 -18.12 -20.94
C TRP A 14 32.78 -18.51 -21.57
N SER A 15 32.47 -19.81 -21.59
CA SER A 15 31.13 -20.36 -21.87
C SER A 15 30.41 -20.76 -20.58
N LEU A 16 30.72 -20.07 -19.48
CA LEU A 16 29.71 -19.80 -18.46
C LEU A 16 28.56 -19.12 -19.21
N GLU A 17 27.40 -19.77 -19.17
CA GLU A 17 26.14 -19.29 -19.73
C GLU A 17 26.07 -17.77 -19.54
N ALA A 18 26.33 -17.03 -20.61
CA ALA A 18 25.72 -15.72 -20.73
C ALA A 18 24.23 -16.05 -20.78
N GLU A 19 23.58 -16.09 -19.61
CA GLU A 19 22.16 -15.78 -19.50
C GLU A 19 22.01 -14.57 -20.41
N ALA A 20 21.37 -14.79 -21.56
CA ALA A 20 21.22 -13.76 -22.57
C ALA A 20 20.59 -12.59 -21.82
N PHE A 21 21.40 -11.56 -21.56
CA PHE A 21 21.00 -10.45 -20.71
C PHE A 21 19.77 -9.86 -21.38
N LYS A 22 18.59 -10.21 -20.87
CA LYS A 22 17.34 -9.88 -21.53
C LYS A 22 17.29 -8.37 -21.50
N ALA A 23 17.27 -7.74 -22.68
CA ALA A 23 17.22 -6.30 -22.76
C ALA A 23 16.04 -5.83 -21.89
N PRO A 24 16.26 -4.88 -20.96
CA PRO A 24 15.24 -4.49 -20.01
C PRO A 24 14.05 -3.93 -20.75
N ARG A 25 12.86 -4.29 -20.29
CA ARG A 25 11.62 -3.86 -20.89
C ARG A 25 11.24 -2.51 -20.31
N VAL A 26 11.43 -1.45 -21.09
CA VAL A 26 10.99 -0.09 -20.72
C VAL A 26 9.75 0.26 -21.51
N GLU A 27 8.63 0.54 -20.83
CA GLU A 27 7.37 0.92 -21.48
C GLU A 27 6.82 2.19 -20.85
N MET A 28 6.44 3.16 -21.69
CA MET A 28 5.53 4.20 -21.24
C MET A 28 4.11 3.63 -21.32
N LEU A 29 3.33 3.83 -20.27
CA LEU A 29 1.96 3.35 -20.16
C LEU A 29 1.00 4.54 -20.18
N TYR A 30 -0.11 4.38 -20.89
CA TYR A 30 -1.30 5.21 -20.79
C TYR A 30 -2.48 4.37 -20.38
N ILE A 31 -3.20 4.82 -19.38
CA ILE A 31 -4.38 4.16 -18.84
C ILE A 31 -5.58 5.07 -19.10
N ASP A 32 -6.60 4.54 -19.80
CA ASP A 32 -7.82 5.27 -20.19
C ASP A 32 -8.44 6.01 -18.99
N ALA A 33 -9.12 7.14 -19.18
CA ALA A 33 -9.87 7.79 -18.11
C ALA A 33 -10.98 6.88 -17.55
N ASN A 34 -11.34 7.00 -16.27
CA ASN A 34 -12.49 6.32 -15.68
C ASN A 34 -13.38 7.26 -14.85
N VAL A 35 -14.60 6.82 -14.59
CA VAL A 35 -15.44 7.40 -13.55
C VAL A 35 -14.81 7.11 -12.19
N GLY A 36 -14.62 8.15 -11.37
CA GLY A 36 -14.25 8.01 -9.96
C GLY A 36 -12.79 8.29 -9.59
N SER A 37 -11.80 8.21 -10.49
CA SER A 37 -10.39 8.39 -10.07
C SER A 37 -9.53 9.34 -10.93
N ALA A 38 -9.72 9.40 -12.25
CA ALA A 38 -8.90 10.26 -13.13
C ALA A 38 -9.61 10.62 -14.45
N SER A 39 -10.17 11.83 -14.53
CA SER A 39 -10.94 12.32 -15.68
C SER A 39 -10.11 12.49 -16.97
N GLY A 40 -8.79 12.58 -16.88
CA GLY A 40 -7.86 12.71 -18.02
C GLY A 40 -7.09 11.44 -18.39
N GLY A 41 -7.33 10.31 -17.70
CA GLY A 41 -6.49 9.12 -17.76
C GLY A 41 -5.32 9.17 -16.79
N HIS A 42 -4.41 8.20 -16.91
CA HIS A 42 -3.23 8.10 -16.06
C HIS A 42 -2.02 7.65 -16.89
N VAL A 43 -0.81 7.98 -16.44
CA VAL A 43 0.44 7.59 -17.11
C VAL A 43 1.40 6.97 -16.12
N ALA A 44 2.18 6.01 -16.59
CA ALA A 44 3.16 5.32 -15.78
C ALA A 44 4.38 4.91 -16.62
N LEU A 45 5.53 4.77 -15.99
CA LEU A 45 6.72 4.17 -16.59
C LEU A 45 6.88 2.75 -16.04
N ARG A 46 6.91 1.76 -16.91
CA ARG A 46 7.23 0.37 -16.56
C ARG A 46 8.69 0.07 -16.86
N LEU A 47 9.38 -0.49 -15.89
CA LEU A 47 10.74 -1.02 -15.97
C LEU A 47 10.70 -2.49 -15.55
N ASP A 48 10.66 -3.40 -16.53
CA ASP A 48 10.47 -4.83 -16.34
C ASP A 48 9.16 -5.15 -15.59
N ASP A 49 9.22 -5.54 -14.33
CA ASP A 49 8.03 -5.83 -13.50
C ASP A 49 7.70 -4.70 -12.52
N GLU A 50 8.47 -3.61 -12.51
CA GLU A 50 8.21 -2.43 -11.67
C GLU A 50 7.49 -1.34 -12.48
N VAL A 51 6.45 -0.73 -11.90
CA VAL A 51 5.68 0.36 -12.51
C VAL A 51 5.76 1.59 -11.62
N TYR A 52 6.36 2.66 -12.14
CA TYR A 52 6.50 3.95 -11.48
C TYR A 52 5.47 4.95 -12.01
N HIS A 53 4.72 5.57 -11.11
CA HIS A 53 3.72 6.57 -11.47
C HIS A 53 3.46 7.55 -10.34
N PHE A 54 3.02 8.75 -10.69
CA PHE A 54 2.66 9.77 -9.71
C PHE A 54 1.17 9.79 -9.44
N GLN A 55 0.78 9.96 -8.18
CA GLN A 55 -0.61 10.11 -7.75
C GLN A 55 -0.81 11.44 -7.03
N ASN A 56 -2.04 11.96 -7.06
CA ASN A 56 -2.43 13.07 -6.20
C ASN A 56 -2.91 12.49 -4.86
N GLU A 57 -2.10 12.65 -3.82
CA GLU A 57 -2.45 12.29 -2.44
C GLU A 57 -2.72 13.58 -1.65
N GLN A 58 -4.00 13.90 -1.45
CA GLN A 58 -4.46 15.04 -0.65
C GLN A 58 -3.88 16.40 -1.08
N GLY A 59 -3.71 16.64 -2.39
CA GLY A 59 -3.16 17.89 -2.90
C GLY A 59 -1.64 17.89 -3.06
N THR A 60 -0.98 16.75 -2.90
CA THR A 60 0.47 16.59 -3.14
C THR A 60 0.72 15.51 -4.19
N THR A 61 1.78 15.67 -4.97
CA THR A 61 2.23 14.69 -5.97
C THR A 61 3.14 13.67 -5.32
N ARG A 62 2.77 12.40 -5.40
CA ARG A 62 3.54 11.31 -4.80
C ARG A 62 3.96 10.29 -5.85
N LEU A 63 5.25 9.98 -5.92
CA LEU A 63 5.73 8.85 -6.68
C LEU A 63 5.35 7.55 -5.97
N THR A 64 4.87 6.59 -6.74
CA THR A 64 4.50 5.26 -6.28
C THR A 64 5.19 4.22 -7.16
N ARG A 65 5.44 3.04 -6.59
CA ARG A 65 6.02 1.89 -7.29
C ARG A 65 5.16 0.67 -7.02
N ASP A 66 4.59 0.11 -8.08
CA ASP A 66 3.78 -1.11 -8.04
C ASP A 66 4.45 -2.25 -8.81
N ASP A 67 4.12 -3.49 -8.45
CA ASP A 67 4.36 -4.66 -9.30
C ASP A 67 3.44 -4.61 -10.53
N TRP A 68 3.96 -4.96 -11.72
CA TRP A 68 3.20 -4.92 -12.97
C TRP A 68 1.94 -5.79 -12.94
N SER A 69 2.00 -6.98 -12.34
CA SER A 69 0.85 -7.88 -12.28
C SER A 69 -0.25 -7.27 -11.43
N ARG A 70 0.11 -6.71 -10.27
CA ARG A 70 -0.83 -5.97 -9.42
C ARG A 70 -1.35 -4.70 -10.10
N PHE A 71 -0.47 -3.89 -10.69
CA PHE A 71 -0.83 -2.65 -11.38
C PHE A 71 -1.82 -2.93 -12.52
N ARG A 72 -1.51 -3.92 -13.35
CA ARG A 72 -2.39 -4.37 -14.41
C ARG A 72 -3.72 -4.87 -13.84
N TRP A 73 -3.71 -5.73 -12.84
CA TRP A 73 -4.94 -6.24 -12.23
C TRP A 73 -5.84 -5.10 -11.72
N VAL A 74 -5.27 -4.14 -11.00
CA VAL A 74 -6.02 -2.99 -10.46
C VAL A 74 -6.58 -2.13 -11.58
N TYR A 75 -5.76 -1.65 -12.50
CA TYR A 75 -6.23 -0.69 -13.52
C TYR A 75 -7.00 -1.37 -14.65
N ASN A 76 -6.54 -2.53 -15.11
CA ASN A 76 -7.10 -3.23 -16.27
C ASN A 76 -8.37 -4.02 -15.94
N ASP A 77 -8.40 -4.63 -14.76
CA ASP A 77 -9.44 -5.58 -14.40
C ASP A 77 -10.43 -4.98 -13.40
N ILE A 78 -9.95 -4.55 -12.24
CA ILE A 78 -10.81 -3.94 -11.20
C ILE A 78 -11.41 -2.62 -11.69
N GLU A 79 -10.58 -1.68 -12.14
CA GLU A 79 -11.06 -0.38 -12.63
C GLU A 79 -11.60 -0.44 -14.07
N ASN A 80 -11.50 -1.60 -14.73
CA ASN A 80 -11.99 -1.83 -16.09
C ASN A 80 -11.45 -0.82 -17.13
N ARG A 81 -10.16 -0.50 -17.09
CA ARG A 81 -9.53 0.48 -18.01
C ARG A 81 -8.64 -0.23 -19.02
N ASN A 82 -8.56 0.28 -20.25
CA ASN A 82 -7.51 -0.21 -21.14
C ASN A 82 -6.17 0.39 -20.74
N ILE A 83 -5.10 -0.33 -21.09
CA ILE A 83 -3.73 0.15 -20.97
C ILE A 83 -3.08 0.10 -22.35
N GLU A 84 -2.62 1.24 -22.86
CA GLU A 84 -1.70 1.30 -23.99
C GLU A 84 -0.27 1.36 -23.48
N ALA A 85 0.60 0.51 -24.02
CA ALA A 85 2.01 0.41 -23.65
C ALA A 85 2.89 0.68 -24.87
N ALA A 86 3.67 1.77 -24.83
CA ALA A 86 4.66 2.12 -25.83
C ALA A 86 6.03 1.61 -25.37
N GLN A 87 6.53 0.55 -26.01
CA GLN A 87 7.83 -0.03 -25.70
C GLN A 87 8.96 0.85 -26.23
N LEU A 88 9.79 1.38 -25.34
CA LEU A 88 10.86 2.30 -25.66
C LEU A 88 12.16 1.54 -25.98
N GLN A 89 12.95 2.07 -26.91
CA GLN A 89 14.29 1.55 -27.20
C GLN A 89 15.31 2.19 -26.25
N VAL A 90 15.48 1.61 -25.07
CA VAL A 90 16.39 2.14 -24.03
C VAL A 90 17.53 1.14 -23.79
N SER A 91 18.75 1.65 -23.65
CA SER A 91 19.91 0.80 -23.35
C SER A 91 19.80 0.21 -21.92
N PRO A 92 20.43 -0.95 -21.63
CA PRO A 92 20.41 -1.50 -20.28
C PRO A 92 20.96 -0.55 -19.21
N LEU A 93 21.98 0.24 -19.57
CA LEU A 93 22.58 1.23 -18.69
C LEU A 93 21.60 2.38 -18.38
N ASP A 94 20.84 2.84 -19.37
CA ASP A 94 19.89 3.94 -19.19
C ASP A 94 18.62 3.48 -18.45
N ALA A 95 18.19 2.24 -18.66
CA ALA A 95 17.12 1.64 -17.87
C ALA A 95 17.49 1.54 -16.39
N GLU A 96 18.73 1.16 -16.09
CA GLU A 96 19.23 1.13 -14.72
C GLU A 96 19.36 2.52 -14.09
N ARG A 97 19.77 3.54 -14.87
CA ARG A 97 19.77 4.94 -14.42
C ARG A 97 18.37 5.42 -14.03
N LEU A 98 17.36 5.11 -14.85
CA LEU A 98 15.95 5.41 -14.55
C LEU A 98 15.53 4.74 -13.24
N ARG A 99 15.80 3.43 -13.09
CA ARG A 99 15.46 2.66 -11.89
C ARG A 99 16.10 3.25 -10.63
N GLN A 100 17.40 3.54 -10.68
CA GLN A 100 18.13 4.12 -9.55
C GLN A 100 17.61 5.50 -9.17
N HIS A 101 17.40 6.38 -10.15
CA HIS A 101 16.89 7.72 -9.89
C HIS A 101 15.48 7.70 -9.30
N LEU A 102 14.56 6.94 -9.88
CA LEU A 102 13.19 6.81 -9.39
C LEU A 102 13.11 6.12 -8.03
N GLY A 103 13.95 5.11 -7.80
CA GLY A 103 14.07 4.44 -6.50
C GLY A 103 14.57 5.39 -5.41
N LEU A 104 15.61 6.17 -5.69
CA LEU A 104 16.11 7.19 -4.75
C LEU A 104 15.09 8.29 -4.51
N PHE A 105 14.41 8.77 -5.56
CA PHE A 105 13.35 9.77 -5.44
C PHE A 105 12.22 9.27 -4.52
N LEU A 106 11.75 8.04 -4.74
CA LEU A 106 10.70 7.43 -3.93
C LEU A 106 11.08 7.39 -2.44
N ILE A 107 12.29 6.95 -2.15
CA ILE A 107 12.82 6.84 -0.78
C ILE A 107 12.96 8.23 -0.14
N ALA A 108 13.54 9.19 -0.86
CA ALA A 108 13.72 10.55 -0.37
C ALA A 108 12.38 11.24 -0.10
N GLN A 109 11.43 11.17 -1.04
CA GLN A 109 10.09 11.75 -0.86
C GLN A 109 9.35 11.10 0.31
N GLN A 110 9.43 9.77 0.46
CA GLN A 110 8.81 9.08 1.60
C GLN A 110 9.43 9.54 2.93
N ARG A 111 10.76 9.66 3.00
CA ARG A 111 11.47 10.15 4.21
C ARG A 111 11.07 11.58 4.56
N GLU A 112 10.92 12.45 3.56
CA GLU A 112 10.51 13.85 3.75
C GLU A 112 9.05 13.94 4.25
N LYS A 113 8.15 13.09 3.73
CA LYS A 113 6.76 12.99 4.19
C LYS A 113 6.66 12.44 5.61
N ASP A 114 7.43 11.40 5.92
CA ASP A 114 7.47 10.80 7.25
C ASP A 114 7.97 11.79 8.29
N TYR A 115 8.95 12.64 7.94
CA TYR A 115 9.43 13.69 8.83
C TYR A 115 8.39 14.80 9.06
N LEU A 116 7.64 15.24 8.03
CA LEU A 116 6.51 16.17 8.25
C LEU A 116 5.49 15.57 9.24
N LYS A 117 5.15 14.29 9.07
CA LYS A 117 4.26 13.58 9.98
C LYS A 117 4.84 13.49 11.40
N ALA A 118 6.15 13.26 11.54
CA ALA A 118 6.81 13.24 12.85
C ALA A 118 6.76 14.62 13.54
N LEU A 119 6.90 15.73 12.80
CA LEU A 119 6.71 17.08 13.34
C LEU A 119 5.25 17.36 13.76
N GLU A 120 4.28 16.80 13.05
CA GLU A 120 2.87 16.85 13.48
C GLU A 120 2.64 16.04 14.75
N GLN A 121 3.32 14.90 14.90
CA GLN A 121 3.29 14.08 16.11
C GLN A 121 3.92 14.79 17.31
N ASP A 122 4.99 15.57 17.13
CA ASP A 122 5.55 16.44 18.17
C ASP A 122 4.51 17.41 18.72
N ILE A 123 3.77 18.07 17.83
CA ILE A 123 2.68 18.99 18.21
C ILE A 123 1.59 18.23 18.97
N SER A 124 1.12 17.10 18.44
CA SER A 124 0.07 16.29 19.06
C SER A 124 0.47 15.81 20.45
N LEU A 125 1.70 15.32 20.61
CA LEU A 125 2.25 14.88 21.90
C LEU A 125 2.31 16.03 22.91
N LEU A 126 2.79 17.21 22.50
CA LEU A 126 2.87 18.38 23.38
C LEU A 126 1.47 18.88 23.79
N GLU A 127 0.49 18.82 22.89
CA GLU A 127 -0.92 19.15 23.20
C GLU A 127 -1.54 18.13 24.18
N SER A 128 -1.25 16.84 23.99
CA SER A 128 -1.61 15.77 24.91
C SER A 128 -1.02 15.96 26.31
N LEU A 129 0.26 16.34 26.42
CA LEU A 129 0.89 16.67 27.70
C LEU A 129 0.20 17.84 28.40
N GLY A 130 -0.24 18.85 27.65
CA GLY A 130 -0.95 20.01 28.19
C GLY A 130 -2.39 19.74 28.65
N SER A 131 -3.03 18.68 28.16
CA SER A 131 -4.48 18.42 28.32
C SER A 131 -4.86 17.25 29.22
N GLY A 132 -3.91 16.41 29.66
CA GLY A 132 -4.22 15.28 30.53
C GLY A 132 -3.31 14.07 30.39
N GLY A 133 -2.31 14.11 29.49
CA GLY A 133 -1.18 13.20 29.51
C GLY A 133 -1.45 11.82 28.92
N GLN A 134 -2.20 11.70 27.83
CA GLN A 134 -2.30 10.46 27.05
C GLN A 134 -1.90 10.67 25.61
N ALA A 135 -1.17 9.73 25.03
CA ALA A 135 -0.82 9.74 23.60
C ALA A 135 -1.01 8.35 22.98
N PRO A 136 -1.25 8.30 21.66
CA PRO A 136 -1.22 7.04 20.93
C PRO A 136 0.19 6.42 20.98
N LEU A 137 0.25 5.12 21.26
CA LEU A 137 1.47 4.32 21.19
C LEU A 137 1.23 3.12 20.29
N MET A 138 2.08 2.96 19.27
CA MET A 138 2.02 1.83 18.35
C MET A 138 2.31 0.52 19.09
N GLU A 139 1.57 -0.52 18.73
CA GLU A 139 1.57 -1.86 19.35
C GLU A 139 1.07 -1.94 20.79
N ARG A 140 0.64 -0.81 21.40
CA ARG A 140 -0.01 -0.82 22.71
C ARG A 140 -1.31 -1.62 22.70
N ALA A 141 -2.06 -1.62 21.59
CA ALA A 141 -3.36 -2.29 21.52
C ALA A 141 -3.26 -3.82 21.62
N PHE A 142 -2.08 -4.40 21.38
CA PHE A 142 -1.86 -5.83 21.60
C PHE A 142 -1.89 -6.21 23.07
N PHE A 143 -1.63 -5.28 23.99
CA PHE A 143 -1.42 -5.60 25.40
C PHE A 143 -2.52 -5.02 26.30
N GLU A 144 -2.76 -5.71 27.41
CA GLU A 144 -3.62 -5.24 28.49
C GLU A 144 -3.00 -5.53 29.87
N PRO A 145 -3.21 -4.63 30.86
CA PRO A 145 -2.68 -4.83 32.20
C PRO A 145 -3.20 -6.12 32.82
N THR A 146 -2.36 -6.80 33.59
CA THR A 146 -2.74 -8.04 34.26
C THR A 146 -2.29 -8.10 35.71
N ILE A 147 -3.14 -8.68 36.56
CA ILE A 147 -2.89 -8.82 38.01
C ILE A 147 -2.15 -10.16 38.31
N ALA A 148 -2.16 -11.08 37.34
CA ALA A 148 -1.32 -12.28 37.16
C ALA A 148 -1.46 -12.71 35.66
N PRO A 149 -0.49 -13.28 34.89
CA PRO A 149 0.58 -14.22 35.27
C PRO A 149 1.94 -14.12 34.49
N ARG A 150 3.00 -14.79 35.00
CA ARG A 150 4.31 -14.95 34.31
C ARG A 150 4.40 -16.08 33.28
N ALA A 151 3.44 -17.02 33.25
CA ALA A 151 3.59 -18.33 32.61
C ALA A 151 4.12 -18.35 31.15
N PRO A 152 3.59 -17.55 30.19
CA PRO A 152 4.07 -17.60 28.80
C PRO A 152 5.47 -16.98 28.60
N LEU A 153 5.98 -16.21 29.57
CA LEU A 153 7.24 -15.47 29.46
C LEU A 153 8.34 -16.01 30.38
N ILE A 154 8.08 -17.09 31.14
CA ILE A 154 9.06 -17.63 32.11
C ILE A 154 10.38 -18.00 31.42
N SER A 155 10.32 -18.72 30.30
CA SER A 155 11.53 -19.14 29.58
C SER A 155 12.32 -17.95 29.06
N LEU A 156 11.63 -16.96 28.49
CA LEU A 156 12.25 -15.74 27.97
C LEU A 156 12.89 -14.90 29.10
N HIS A 157 12.20 -14.78 30.24
CA HIS A 157 12.73 -14.08 31.41
C HIS A 157 13.95 -14.81 32.00
N GLN A 158 13.92 -16.13 32.09
CA GLN A 158 15.05 -16.92 32.55
C GLN A 158 16.26 -16.76 31.62
N SER A 159 16.07 -16.85 30.31
CA SER A 159 17.15 -16.62 29.34
C SER A 159 17.73 -15.21 29.41
N LEU A 160 16.89 -14.19 29.69
CA LEU A 160 17.36 -12.83 29.95
C LEU A 160 18.25 -12.77 31.19
N ILE A 161 17.83 -13.36 32.31
CA ILE A 161 18.62 -13.40 33.55
C ILE A 161 19.97 -14.11 33.31
N GLU A 162 19.98 -15.22 32.57
CA GLU A 162 21.19 -15.98 32.28
C GLU A 162 22.18 -15.17 31.42
N GLN A 163 21.70 -14.34 30.49
CA GLN A 163 22.56 -13.60 29.55
C GLN A 163 22.92 -12.18 29.99
N ALA A 164 21.99 -11.47 30.64
CA ALA A 164 22.14 -10.07 31.04
C ALA A 164 22.27 -9.88 32.57
N GLY A 165 22.02 -10.91 33.36
CA GLY A 165 22.06 -10.86 34.83
C GLY A 165 20.70 -10.56 35.46
N PRO A 166 20.54 -10.87 36.77
CA PRO A 166 19.27 -10.76 37.49
C PRO A 166 18.78 -9.32 37.68
N ASP A 167 19.69 -8.35 37.69
CA ASP A 167 19.39 -6.93 37.96
C ASP A 167 19.08 -6.12 36.68
N PHE A 168 19.26 -6.72 35.50
CA PHE A 168 19.13 -6.03 34.20
C PHE A 168 17.81 -5.27 34.06
N SER A 169 16.66 -5.89 34.35
CA SER A 169 15.35 -5.24 34.21
C SER A 169 15.20 -4.02 35.13
N LEU A 170 15.77 -4.07 36.33
CA LEU A 170 15.73 -2.97 37.30
C LEU A 170 16.61 -1.80 36.84
N GLU A 171 17.82 -2.11 36.37
CA GLU A 171 18.78 -1.12 35.85
C GLU A 171 18.22 -0.44 34.59
N GLU A 172 17.70 -1.23 33.65
CA GLU A 172 17.14 -0.74 32.39
C GLU A 172 15.92 0.13 32.63
N ARG A 173 15.01 -0.27 33.53
CA ARG A 173 13.88 0.57 33.93
C ARG A 173 14.32 1.91 34.52
N SER A 174 15.35 1.90 35.35
CA SER A 174 15.90 3.12 35.95
C SER A 174 16.53 4.04 34.88
N ARG A 175 17.21 3.45 33.90
CA ARG A 175 17.78 4.16 32.75
C ARG A 175 16.70 4.82 31.89
N LEU A 176 15.65 4.08 31.52
CA LEU A 176 14.53 4.59 30.71
C LEU A 176 13.77 5.71 31.43
N LEU A 177 13.49 5.55 32.73
CA LEU A 177 12.83 6.58 33.54
C LEU A 177 13.67 7.86 33.63
N LYS A 178 15.00 7.73 33.77
CA LYS A 178 15.89 8.88 33.75
C LYS A 178 15.86 9.56 32.38
N ALA A 179 15.97 8.80 31.28
CA ALA A 179 15.90 9.34 29.93
C ALA A 179 14.61 10.11 29.67
N LEU A 180 13.44 9.56 30.05
CA LEU A 180 12.14 10.25 29.93
C LEU A 180 12.07 11.55 30.75
N ARG A 181 12.68 11.58 31.94
CA ARG A 181 12.71 12.78 32.79
C ARG A 181 13.66 13.86 32.29
N ASP A 182 14.74 13.45 31.64
CA ASP A 182 15.77 14.35 31.10
C ASP A 182 15.41 14.86 29.70
N LEU A 183 14.48 14.19 29.00
CA LEU A 183 14.05 14.55 27.65
C LEU A 183 13.46 15.96 27.58
N ARG A 184 13.92 16.76 26.61
CA ARG A 184 13.44 18.12 26.34
C ARG A 184 13.10 18.25 24.87
N TYR A 185 12.17 19.16 24.58
CA TYR A 185 11.92 19.56 23.20
C TYR A 185 13.05 20.49 22.74
N ASP A 186 13.83 20.03 21.77
CA ASP A 186 14.83 20.82 21.07
C ASP A 186 14.43 21.00 19.60
N GLU A 187 14.55 22.23 19.10
CA GLU A 187 14.33 22.49 17.68
C GLU A 187 15.42 21.82 16.87
N THR A 188 15.02 21.19 15.76
CA THR A 188 15.99 20.62 14.85
C THR A 188 16.84 21.73 14.22
N PRO A 189 18.18 21.54 14.07
CA PRO A 189 19.06 22.59 13.58
C PRO A 189 18.61 23.22 12.24
N GLU A 190 18.78 24.53 12.12
CA GLU A 190 18.58 25.25 10.86
C GLU A 190 19.57 24.73 9.79
N GLY A 191 19.06 24.26 8.65
CA GLY A 191 19.89 23.75 7.55
C GLY A 191 19.46 22.40 6.95
N LEU A 192 18.44 21.73 7.51
CA LEU A 192 17.75 20.63 6.83
C LEU A 192 16.86 21.20 5.71
N THR A 193 17.49 21.71 4.66
CA THR A 193 16.79 22.17 3.46
C THR A 193 16.39 20.95 2.64
N LEU A 194 15.22 21.02 2.01
CA LEU A 194 14.76 20.04 1.01
C LEU A 194 15.60 20.12 -0.29
N GLU A 195 16.84 20.63 -0.26
CA GLU A 195 17.65 20.91 -1.44
C GLU A 195 18.83 19.94 -1.56
N GLY A 196 18.83 19.16 -2.64
CA GLY A 196 20.04 18.60 -3.24
C GLY A 196 20.68 17.37 -2.57
N HIS A 197 20.19 16.89 -1.43
CA HIS A 197 20.68 15.63 -0.86
C HIS A 197 19.91 14.43 -1.43
N PRO A 198 20.58 13.39 -1.98
CA PRO A 198 19.91 12.20 -2.51
C PRO A 198 19.20 11.37 -1.43
N TYR A 199 19.53 11.63 -0.16
CA TYR A 199 18.89 11.03 1.01
C TYR A 199 19.00 12.03 2.17
N PRO A 200 17.88 12.65 2.61
CA PRO A 200 17.91 13.60 3.72
C PRO A 200 18.03 12.85 5.06
N ASP A 201 19.07 13.18 5.83
CA ASP A 201 19.30 12.62 7.16
C ASP A 201 18.61 13.48 8.22
N TYR A 202 17.32 13.22 8.43
CA TYR A 202 16.56 13.87 9.50
C TYR A 202 16.85 13.20 10.85
N PRO A 203 17.18 13.97 11.90
CA PRO A 203 17.29 13.44 13.25
C PRO A 203 15.92 13.02 13.78
N ALA A 204 15.93 12.18 14.82
CA ALA A 204 14.71 11.77 15.50
C ALA A 204 14.00 13.00 16.10
N THR A 205 12.68 13.04 16.00
CA THR A 205 11.88 14.10 16.61
C THR A 205 11.61 13.82 18.09
N PHE A 206 11.10 14.83 18.81
CA PHE A 206 10.77 14.69 20.23
C PHE A 206 9.74 13.58 20.49
N ALA A 207 8.73 13.45 19.62
CA ALA A 207 7.74 12.40 19.69
C ALA A 207 8.33 11.03 19.37
N GLU A 208 9.17 10.90 18.34
CA GLU A 208 9.82 9.63 18.01
C GLU A 208 10.66 9.10 19.18
N GLU A 209 11.48 9.97 19.80
CA GLU A 209 12.28 9.62 20.98
C GLU A 209 11.39 9.26 22.19
N THR A 210 10.35 10.05 22.44
CA THR A 210 9.41 9.79 23.54
C THR A 210 8.71 8.44 23.35
N MET A 211 8.21 8.15 22.14
CA MET A 211 7.47 6.93 21.85
C MET A 211 8.40 5.70 21.85
N ASP A 212 9.65 5.83 21.42
CA ASP A 212 10.63 4.74 21.53
C ASP A 212 10.89 4.38 23.00
N LEU A 213 11.13 5.38 23.85
CA LEU A 213 11.34 5.18 25.29
C LEU A 213 10.11 4.56 25.98
N LEU A 214 8.91 5.06 25.69
CA LEU A 214 7.66 4.50 26.23
C LEU A 214 7.40 3.07 25.75
N SER A 215 7.69 2.78 24.47
CA SER A 215 7.55 1.43 23.90
C SER A 215 8.47 0.44 24.60
N ARG A 216 9.73 0.80 24.84
CA ARG A 216 10.69 -0.04 25.59
C ARG A 216 10.25 -0.24 27.02
N GLN A 217 9.71 0.79 27.64
CA GLN A 217 9.23 0.69 29.01
C GLN A 217 8.02 -0.26 29.12
N LEU A 218 7.11 -0.20 28.14
CA LEU A 218 6.03 -1.17 28.01
C LEU A 218 6.56 -2.58 27.74
N ALA A 219 7.58 -2.73 26.89
CA ALA A 219 8.21 -4.01 26.61
C ALA A 219 8.78 -4.66 27.89
N LEU A 220 9.41 -3.89 28.78
CA LEU A 220 9.81 -4.38 30.10
C LEU A 220 8.63 -4.82 30.96
N LYS A 221 7.53 -4.05 31.00
CA LYS A 221 6.31 -4.41 31.75
C LYS A 221 5.71 -5.73 31.23
N VAL A 222 5.70 -5.91 29.91
CA VAL A 222 5.29 -7.17 29.26
C VAL A 222 6.23 -8.29 29.72
N MET A 223 7.54 -8.12 29.59
CA MET A 223 8.56 -9.10 29.99
C MET A 223 8.46 -9.52 31.47
N GLU A 224 8.16 -8.58 32.36
CA GLU A 224 8.00 -8.83 33.79
C GLU A 224 6.68 -9.55 34.11
N GLY A 225 5.75 -9.64 33.16
CA GLY A 225 4.42 -10.25 33.29
C GLY A 225 3.36 -9.32 33.86
N ALA A 226 3.61 -8.00 33.88
CA ALA A 226 2.64 -6.99 34.30
C ALA A 226 1.60 -6.67 33.21
N GLU A 227 1.91 -6.99 31.96
CA GLU A 227 1.06 -6.80 30.78
C GLU A 227 1.00 -8.11 30.00
N ARG A 228 -0.17 -8.47 29.47
CA ARG A 228 -0.36 -9.71 28.70
C ARG A 228 -0.99 -9.43 27.34
N LEU A 229 -0.83 -10.36 26.41
CA LEU A 229 -1.50 -10.29 25.11
C LEU A 229 -3.03 -10.30 25.27
N ARG A 230 -3.69 -9.36 24.61
CA ARG A 230 -5.15 -9.21 24.56
C ARG A 230 -5.75 -10.27 23.65
N GLN A 231 -6.86 -10.89 24.06
CA GLN A 231 -7.51 -11.92 23.25
C GLN A 231 -8.09 -11.40 21.93
N SER A 232 -8.57 -10.15 21.90
CA SER A 232 -9.11 -9.55 20.68
C SER A 232 -8.03 -9.20 19.64
N ALA A 233 -6.75 -9.26 20.01
CA ALA A 233 -5.62 -9.08 19.11
C ALA A 233 -5.19 -10.39 18.42
N LEU A 234 -5.98 -11.46 18.57
CA LEU A 234 -5.67 -12.79 18.05
C LEU A 234 -6.73 -13.28 17.06
N ILE A 235 -6.26 -13.87 15.96
CA ILE A 235 -7.08 -14.70 15.07
C ILE A 235 -6.80 -16.17 15.38
N ASP A 236 -7.85 -16.96 15.58
CA ASP A 236 -7.77 -18.42 15.60
C ASP A 236 -7.76 -18.95 14.16
N ALA A 237 -6.60 -19.44 13.71
CA ALA A 237 -6.37 -19.98 12.37
C ALA A 237 -6.52 -21.51 12.29
N GLY A 238 -7.13 -22.13 13.30
CA GLY A 238 -7.46 -23.54 13.34
C GLY A 238 -6.43 -24.41 14.09
N PRO A 239 -6.55 -25.73 14.00
CA PRO A 239 -5.73 -26.66 14.78
C PRO A 239 -4.27 -26.70 14.30
N LEU A 240 -3.35 -26.90 15.25
CA LEU A 240 -1.94 -27.22 14.98
C LEU A 240 -1.81 -28.75 14.93
N THR A 241 -1.88 -29.35 13.75
CA THR A 241 -2.09 -30.80 13.63
C THR A 241 -0.83 -31.62 13.37
N THR A 242 0.25 -31.01 12.86
CA THR A 242 1.46 -31.75 12.46
C THR A 242 2.63 -31.52 13.41
N SER A 243 3.45 -32.56 13.59
CA SER A 243 4.71 -32.45 14.34
C SER A 243 5.70 -31.50 13.67
N THR A 244 5.71 -31.43 12.34
CA THR A 244 6.53 -30.49 11.56
C THR A 244 6.18 -29.05 11.87
N ALA A 245 4.89 -28.69 11.86
CA ALA A 245 4.45 -27.34 12.21
C ALA A 245 4.81 -26.98 13.66
N ARG A 246 4.67 -27.95 14.59
CA ARG A 246 5.05 -27.74 15.98
C ARG A 246 6.56 -27.51 16.14
N LEU A 247 7.40 -28.29 15.46
CA LEU A 247 8.86 -28.10 15.47
C LEU A 247 9.27 -26.77 14.83
N TRP A 248 8.61 -26.39 13.74
CA TRP A 248 8.85 -25.11 13.07
C TRP A 248 8.55 -23.94 14.02
N LEU A 249 7.41 -23.96 14.71
CA LEU A 249 7.03 -22.93 15.68
C LEU A 249 7.96 -22.88 16.90
N LEU A 250 8.46 -24.03 17.37
CA LEU A 250 9.47 -24.07 18.43
C LEU A 250 10.77 -23.39 17.98
N GLY A 251 11.27 -23.72 16.78
CA GLY A 251 12.46 -23.05 16.23
C GLY A 251 12.24 -21.56 15.98
N TYR A 252 11.03 -21.15 15.59
CA TYR A 252 10.70 -19.74 15.43
C TYR A 252 10.65 -19.02 16.79
N LEU A 253 10.10 -19.67 17.82
CA LEU A 253 10.06 -19.15 19.18
C LEU A 253 11.47 -18.90 19.72
N GLU A 254 12.41 -19.82 19.50
CA GLU A 254 13.83 -19.65 19.88
C GLU A 254 14.47 -18.45 19.17
N LYS A 255 14.22 -18.27 17.86
CA LYS A 255 14.68 -17.10 17.10
C LYS A 255 14.10 -15.79 17.64
N LEU A 256 12.81 -15.76 17.95
CA LEU A 256 12.16 -14.60 18.56
C LEU A 256 12.79 -14.27 19.92
N GLN A 257 13.03 -15.28 20.77
CA GLN A 257 13.65 -15.07 22.07
C GLN A 257 15.05 -14.46 21.94
N ALA A 258 15.88 -14.99 21.04
CA ALA A 258 17.21 -14.46 20.79
C ALA A 258 17.17 -13.00 20.28
N SER A 259 16.23 -12.69 19.37
CA SER A 259 16.04 -11.32 18.88
C SER A 259 15.61 -10.36 19.98
N ILE A 260 14.62 -10.74 20.79
CA ILE A 260 14.10 -9.91 21.88
C ILE A 260 15.21 -9.59 22.90
N ILE A 261 15.99 -10.59 23.31
CA ILE A 261 17.09 -10.39 24.27
C ILE A 261 18.16 -9.46 23.67
N ARG A 262 18.54 -9.69 22.41
CA ARG A 262 19.51 -8.83 21.71
C ARG A 262 19.03 -7.38 21.63
N ASP A 263 17.77 -7.16 21.26
CA ASP A 263 17.22 -5.82 21.05
C ASP A 263 17.00 -5.06 22.38
N LEU A 264 16.82 -5.79 23.49
CA LEU A 264 16.86 -5.24 24.85
C LEU A 264 18.28 -4.84 25.27
N GLN A 265 19.28 -5.68 25.00
CA GLN A 265 20.68 -5.43 25.39
C GLN A 265 21.36 -4.36 24.51
N THR A 266 21.06 -4.35 23.21
CA THR A 266 21.65 -3.45 22.21
C THR A 266 20.55 -2.63 21.55
N PRO A 267 20.04 -1.62 22.26
CA PRO A 267 18.95 -0.79 21.76
C PRO A 267 19.39 0.05 20.55
N TYR A 268 18.60 0.06 19.48
CA TYR A 268 18.77 1.00 18.36
C TYR A 268 17.60 2.00 18.29
N PRO A 269 17.82 3.26 17.86
CA PRO A 269 16.76 4.27 17.80
C PRO A 269 15.53 3.82 17.00
N GLY A 270 14.33 4.02 17.57
CA GLY A 270 13.06 3.63 16.95
C GLY A 270 12.73 2.13 17.02
N GLY A 271 13.57 1.31 17.66
CA GLY A 271 13.37 -0.14 17.78
C GLY A 271 12.30 -0.60 18.77
N GLY A 272 11.75 0.30 19.58
CA GLY A 272 10.78 -0.03 20.64
C GLY A 272 9.48 -0.65 20.14
N SER A 273 8.93 -0.18 19.02
CA SER A 273 7.72 -0.75 18.41
C SER A 273 7.96 -2.16 17.87
N SER A 274 9.09 -2.38 17.20
CA SER A 274 9.52 -3.69 16.71
C SER A 274 9.71 -4.69 17.85
N LEU A 275 10.26 -4.24 18.98
CA LEU A 275 10.39 -5.05 20.20
C LEU A 275 9.01 -5.46 20.77
N LEU A 276 8.04 -4.55 20.80
CA LEU A 276 6.67 -4.86 21.23
C LEU A 276 5.99 -5.88 20.29
N LEU A 277 6.14 -5.72 18.97
CA LEU A 277 5.63 -6.69 18.00
C LEU A 277 6.26 -8.07 18.20
N ALA A 278 7.58 -8.14 18.40
CA ALA A 278 8.28 -9.39 18.67
C ALA A 278 7.76 -10.07 19.94
N LEU A 279 7.51 -9.30 21.02
CA LEU A 279 6.92 -9.80 22.26
C LEU A 279 5.48 -10.31 22.06
N ALA A 280 4.67 -9.61 21.26
CA ALA A 280 3.32 -10.04 20.93
C ALA A 280 3.34 -11.36 20.16
N ARG A 281 4.23 -11.49 19.16
CA ARG A 281 4.42 -12.74 18.39
C ARG A 281 4.91 -13.88 19.28
N HIS A 282 5.85 -13.60 20.19
CA HIS A 282 6.34 -14.58 21.16
C HIS A 282 5.19 -15.17 22.00
N GLN A 283 4.32 -14.32 22.56
CA GLN A 283 3.16 -14.77 23.32
C GLN A 283 2.14 -15.52 22.45
N SER A 284 1.91 -15.09 21.21
CA SER A 284 1.00 -15.75 20.25
C SER A 284 1.48 -17.16 19.90
N VAL A 285 2.78 -17.32 19.60
CA VAL A 285 3.39 -18.63 19.31
C VAL A 285 3.37 -19.53 20.54
N THR A 286 3.68 -18.98 21.72
CA THR A 286 3.62 -19.72 22.99
C THR A 286 2.21 -20.23 23.28
N LEU A 287 1.19 -19.38 23.09
CA LEU A 287 -0.21 -19.76 23.22
C LEU A 287 -0.59 -20.85 22.21
N SER A 288 -0.10 -20.73 20.98
CA SER A 288 -0.36 -21.69 19.91
C SER A 288 0.15 -23.09 20.27
N LEU A 289 1.41 -23.15 20.74
CA LEU A 289 2.04 -24.39 21.19
C LEU A 289 1.34 -24.99 22.42
N ALA A 290 0.87 -24.16 23.35
CA ALA A 290 0.20 -24.61 24.57
C ALA A 290 -1.21 -25.15 24.31
N ARG A 291 -1.95 -24.56 23.36
CA ARG A 291 -3.34 -24.93 23.05
C ARG A 291 -3.48 -25.92 21.90
N ASN A 292 -2.38 -26.25 21.22
CA ASN A 292 -2.37 -27.04 20.00
C ASN A 292 -3.31 -26.48 18.91
N ARG A 293 -3.31 -25.15 18.80
CA ARG A 293 -4.08 -24.36 17.83
C ARG A 293 -3.18 -23.24 17.32
N LEU A 294 -3.41 -22.74 16.12
CA LEU A 294 -2.65 -21.63 15.57
C LEU A 294 -3.36 -20.31 15.91
N PHE A 295 -2.65 -19.45 16.62
CA PHE A 295 -3.06 -18.07 16.87
C PHE A 295 -2.10 -17.13 16.18
N PHE A 296 -2.64 -16.24 15.35
CA PHE A 296 -1.89 -15.18 14.70
C PHE A 296 -2.29 -13.83 15.25
N LEU A 297 -1.35 -12.89 15.25
CA LEU A 297 -1.66 -11.52 15.62
C LEU A 297 -2.57 -10.91 14.57
N HIS A 298 -3.50 -10.11 15.07
CA HIS A 298 -4.35 -9.26 14.28
C HIS A 298 -4.40 -7.93 14.99
N LEU A 299 -4.18 -6.84 14.25
CA LEU A 299 -4.91 -5.57 14.32
C LEU A 299 -4.42 -4.69 13.15
N TYR A 300 -5.35 -3.92 12.59
CA TYR A 300 -5.11 -2.85 11.63
C TYR A 300 -6.24 -1.81 11.79
N GLU A 301 -6.13 -0.92 12.78
CA GLU A 301 -7.11 0.15 12.99
C GLU A 301 -6.80 1.35 12.09
N GLY A 302 -7.67 1.54 11.11
CA GLY A 302 -7.93 2.77 10.39
C GLY A 302 -9.40 2.70 9.99
N GLU A 303 -10.10 3.83 9.94
CA GLU A 303 -11.54 3.85 9.67
C GLU A 303 -11.89 2.87 8.53
N PRO A 304 -12.93 2.03 8.70
CA PRO A 304 -13.44 1.26 7.58
C PRO A 304 -13.73 2.27 6.47
N ARG A 305 -12.99 2.19 5.35
CA ARG A 305 -13.41 2.93 4.16
C ARG A 305 -14.82 2.45 3.86
N HIS A 306 -15.74 3.38 3.63
CA HIS A 306 -17.16 3.09 3.42
C HIS A 306 -17.35 1.82 2.59
N VAL A 307 -17.88 0.78 3.21
CA VAL A 307 -17.99 -0.53 2.58
C VAL A 307 -19.38 -0.66 1.96
N GLU A 308 -19.40 -0.93 0.66
CA GLU A 308 -20.66 -1.11 -0.09
C GLU A 308 -21.37 -2.40 0.37
N ALA A 309 -22.68 -2.30 0.53
CA ALA A 309 -23.54 -3.48 0.68
C ALA A 309 -23.53 -4.28 -0.64
N ILE A 310 -23.53 -5.60 -0.54
CA ILE A 310 -23.48 -6.50 -1.69
C ILE A 310 -24.78 -7.28 -1.84
N ASP A 311 -25.21 -7.52 -3.09
CA ASP A 311 -26.39 -8.31 -3.41
C ASP A 311 -26.15 -9.82 -3.24
N GLU A 312 -27.20 -10.63 -3.44
CA GLU A 312 -27.15 -12.09 -3.24
C GLU A 312 -26.20 -12.80 -4.21
N GLU A 313 -26.09 -12.34 -5.47
CA GLU A 313 -25.16 -12.91 -6.44
C GLU A 313 -23.72 -12.68 -6.00
N GLN A 314 -23.40 -11.45 -5.60
CA GLN A 314 -22.07 -11.08 -5.11
C GLN A 314 -21.72 -11.78 -3.79
N GLN A 315 -22.71 -12.00 -2.91
CA GLN A 315 -22.52 -12.81 -1.70
C GLN A 315 -22.12 -14.26 -2.03
N ASN A 316 -22.73 -14.87 -3.06
CA ASN A 316 -22.38 -16.22 -3.50
C ASN A 316 -20.96 -16.28 -4.09
N LEU A 317 -20.56 -15.27 -4.88
CA LEU A 317 -19.19 -15.18 -5.41
C LEU A 317 -18.15 -15.02 -4.29
N GLU A 318 -18.45 -14.20 -3.27
CA GLU A 318 -17.59 -14.04 -2.11
C GLU A 318 -17.48 -15.32 -1.27
N ALA A 319 -18.55 -16.11 -1.17
CA ALA A 319 -18.53 -17.42 -0.52
C ALA A 319 -17.60 -18.40 -1.23
N LEU A 320 -17.65 -18.47 -2.57
CA LEU A 320 -16.74 -19.28 -3.37
C LEU A 320 -15.29 -18.83 -3.21
N PHE A 321 -15.05 -17.52 -3.22
CA PHE A 321 -13.71 -16.97 -3.06
C PHE A 321 -13.14 -17.27 -1.66
N LEU A 322 -13.93 -17.14 -0.59
CA LEU A 322 -13.49 -17.49 0.77
C LEU A 322 -13.05 -18.97 0.86
N ASP A 323 -13.79 -19.88 0.23
CA ASP A 323 -13.46 -21.31 0.21
C ASP A 323 -12.15 -21.58 -0.55
N GLN A 324 -11.94 -20.92 -1.70
CA GLN A 324 -10.67 -20.98 -2.43
C GLN A 324 -9.51 -20.41 -1.61
N LEU A 325 -9.65 -19.20 -1.09
CA LEU A 325 -8.63 -18.53 -0.26
C LEU A 325 -8.26 -19.40 0.94
N THR A 326 -9.25 -20.03 1.59
CA THR A 326 -9.02 -20.94 2.72
C THR A 326 -8.14 -22.14 2.31
N ARG A 327 -8.33 -22.70 1.10
CA ARG A 327 -7.48 -23.79 0.59
C ARG A 327 -6.06 -23.30 0.26
N GLU A 328 -5.95 -22.16 -0.41
CA GLU A 328 -4.65 -21.58 -0.82
C GLU A 328 -3.80 -21.24 0.40
N VAL A 329 -4.36 -20.52 1.38
CA VAL A 329 -3.68 -20.19 2.63
C VAL A 329 -3.31 -21.44 3.41
N LYS A 330 -4.16 -22.49 3.40
CA LYS A 330 -3.82 -23.76 4.04
C LYS A 330 -2.63 -24.44 3.35
N ALA A 331 -2.61 -24.50 2.02
CA ALA A 331 -1.52 -25.10 1.26
C ALA A 331 -0.20 -24.34 1.43
N SER A 332 -0.23 -23.01 1.32
CA SER A 332 0.94 -22.15 1.55
C SER A 332 1.50 -22.33 2.96
N ARG A 333 0.63 -22.44 3.98
CA ARG A 333 1.05 -22.71 5.35
C ARG A 333 1.73 -24.09 5.50
N GLU A 334 1.22 -25.12 4.84
CA GLU A 334 1.83 -26.45 4.85
C GLU A 334 3.22 -26.45 4.20
N GLU A 335 3.39 -25.69 3.11
CA GLU A 335 4.68 -25.45 2.45
C GLU A 335 5.67 -24.71 3.37
N ILE A 336 5.23 -23.61 4.00
CA ILE A 336 6.03 -22.84 4.96
C ILE A 336 6.52 -23.73 6.11
N PHE A 337 5.65 -24.58 6.67
CA PHE A 337 6.06 -25.50 7.74
C PHE A 337 7.01 -26.60 7.27
N ALA A 338 7.13 -26.85 5.96
CA ALA A 338 8.11 -27.76 5.39
C ALA A 338 9.50 -27.11 5.21
N HIS A 339 9.61 -25.77 5.34
CA HIS A 339 10.90 -25.09 5.29
C HIS A 339 11.81 -25.55 6.44
N LYS A 340 13.09 -25.77 6.13
CA LYS A 340 14.08 -26.26 7.10
C LYS A 340 14.35 -25.28 8.23
N GLN A 341 14.26 -23.97 7.96
CA GLN A 341 14.54 -22.94 8.95
C GLN A 341 13.40 -21.93 9.02
N PRO A 342 12.87 -21.67 10.22
CA PRO A 342 11.85 -20.65 10.38
C PRO A 342 12.45 -19.27 10.15
N ASN A 343 11.69 -18.36 9.54
CA ASN A 343 12.07 -16.97 9.39
C ASN A 343 10.85 -16.06 9.56
N GLU A 344 11.11 -14.78 9.76
CA GLU A 344 10.07 -13.80 10.05
C GLU A 344 9.13 -13.56 8.85
N TRP A 345 9.66 -13.59 7.63
CA TRP A 345 8.86 -13.39 6.42
C TRP A 345 7.82 -14.49 6.26
N ASP A 346 8.21 -15.76 6.40
CA ASP A 346 7.33 -16.91 6.36
C ASP A 346 6.24 -16.83 7.44
N TYR A 347 6.61 -16.43 8.67
CA TYR A 347 5.62 -16.24 9.73
C TYR A 347 4.64 -15.11 9.38
N HIS A 348 5.14 -14.02 8.84
CA HIS A 348 4.34 -12.89 8.41
C HIS A 348 3.35 -13.26 7.29
N GLN A 349 3.76 -14.07 6.31
CA GLN A 349 2.87 -14.56 5.26
C GLN A 349 1.68 -15.36 5.83
N MET A 350 1.92 -16.18 6.87
CA MET A 350 0.84 -16.88 7.56
C MET A 350 -0.10 -15.93 8.30
N GLU A 351 0.43 -14.86 8.93
CA GLU A 351 -0.39 -13.81 9.55
C GLU A 351 -1.27 -13.10 8.52
N VAL A 352 -0.73 -12.76 7.35
CA VAL A 352 -1.46 -12.12 6.24
C VAL A 352 -2.61 -12.99 5.76
N GLY A 353 -2.34 -14.26 5.42
CA GLY A 353 -3.38 -15.17 4.96
C GLY A 353 -4.47 -15.40 6.01
N ALA A 354 -4.12 -15.44 7.30
CA ALA A 354 -5.11 -15.52 8.38
C ALA A 354 -5.96 -14.24 8.50
N ALA A 355 -5.35 -13.07 8.32
CA ALA A 355 -6.04 -11.79 8.33
C ALA A 355 -7.02 -11.64 7.16
N GLU A 356 -6.64 -12.05 5.95
CA GLU A 356 -7.50 -12.01 4.75
C GLU A 356 -8.74 -12.91 4.91
N ILE A 357 -8.55 -14.13 5.44
CA ILE A 357 -9.67 -15.03 5.75
C ILE A 357 -10.59 -14.40 6.81
N ASN A 358 -10.02 -13.77 7.83
CA ASN A 358 -10.80 -13.13 8.89
C ASN A 358 -11.60 -11.92 8.38
N GLU A 359 -11.02 -11.12 7.47
CA GLU A 359 -11.71 -10.01 6.81
C GLU A 359 -12.87 -10.51 5.96
N MET A 360 -12.67 -11.53 5.11
CA MET A 360 -13.74 -12.13 4.31
C MET A 360 -14.89 -12.64 5.17
N ARG A 361 -14.60 -13.36 6.26
CA ARG A 361 -15.63 -13.86 7.18
C ARG A 361 -16.39 -12.72 7.86
N SER A 362 -15.67 -11.66 8.24
CA SER A 362 -16.26 -10.48 8.84
C SER A 362 -17.15 -9.72 7.85
N ALA A 363 -16.70 -9.61 6.60
CA ALA A 363 -17.41 -8.99 5.49
C ALA A 363 -18.70 -9.75 5.15
N GLN A 364 -18.65 -11.07 5.02
CA GLN A 364 -19.82 -11.92 4.82
C GLN A 364 -20.85 -11.77 5.95
N LYS A 365 -20.40 -11.78 7.21
CA LYS A 365 -21.28 -11.61 8.36
C LYS A 365 -21.95 -10.24 8.37
N ALA A 366 -21.25 -9.21 7.89
CA ALA A 366 -21.75 -7.85 7.77
C ALA A 366 -22.45 -7.55 6.43
N GLN A 367 -22.59 -8.54 5.54
CA GLN A 367 -23.18 -8.39 4.19
C GLN A 367 -22.58 -7.23 3.39
N ARG A 368 -21.26 -7.10 3.48
CA ARG A 368 -20.48 -6.05 2.83
C ARG A 368 -19.35 -6.66 2.01
N ALA A 369 -18.83 -5.95 1.01
CA ALA A 369 -17.66 -6.40 0.29
C ALA A 369 -16.42 -6.47 1.20
N ALA A 370 -15.54 -7.45 0.99
CA ALA A 370 -14.24 -7.50 1.68
C ALA A 370 -13.28 -6.41 1.14
N ASP A 371 -12.55 -5.75 2.04
CA ASP A 371 -11.58 -4.72 1.67
C ASP A 371 -10.14 -5.25 1.70
N PHE A 372 -9.61 -5.58 0.52
CA PHE A 372 -8.22 -6.02 0.32
C PHE A 372 -7.27 -4.89 -0.13
N LYS A 373 -7.73 -3.62 -0.17
CA LYS A 373 -6.94 -2.53 -0.76
C LYS A 373 -5.71 -2.15 0.08
N ARG A 374 -5.57 -2.64 1.32
CA ARG A 374 -4.36 -2.42 2.12
C ARG A 374 -3.27 -3.40 1.69
N ALA A 375 -2.09 -2.86 1.36
CA ALA A 375 -0.91 -3.68 1.12
C ALA A 375 -0.57 -4.49 2.39
N PRO A 376 -0.19 -5.78 2.25
CA PRO A 376 0.17 -6.59 3.40
C PRO A 376 1.41 -6.02 4.09
N GLY A 377 1.27 -5.69 5.36
CA GLY A 377 2.39 -5.34 6.25
C GLY A 377 2.24 -6.05 7.59
N PRO A 378 3.24 -5.97 8.49
CA PRO A 378 3.16 -6.59 9.81
C PRO A 378 1.94 -6.08 10.59
N PRO A 379 1.28 -6.92 11.42
CA PRO A 379 0.15 -6.48 12.26
C PRO A 379 0.50 -5.23 13.07
N ARG A 380 -0.43 -4.26 13.17
CA ARG A 380 -0.24 -3.00 13.89
C ARG A 380 -1.47 -2.59 14.71
N GLY A 381 -1.27 -2.22 15.96
CA GLY A 381 -2.35 -1.80 16.85
C GLY A 381 -1.99 -0.58 17.70
N GLU A 382 -2.56 0.58 17.38
CA GLU A 382 -2.40 1.80 18.17
C GLU A 382 -3.30 1.77 19.42
N GLY A 383 -2.74 2.11 20.58
CA GLY A 383 -3.49 2.21 21.83
C GLY A 383 -3.07 3.40 22.67
N SER A 384 -3.96 3.84 23.57
CA SER A 384 -3.66 4.97 24.46
C SER A 384 -2.64 4.59 25.53
N GLN A 385 -1.59 5.42 25.67
CA GLN A 385 -0.54 5.30 26.67
C GLN A 385 -0.48 6.56 27.55
N HIS A 386 -0.36 6.36 28.86
CA HIS A 386 -0.21 7.45 29.82
C HIS A 386 1.21 8.02 29.80
N LEU A 387 1.31 9.35 29.83
CA LEU A 387 2.54 10.14 29.76
C LEU A 387 3.02 10.60 31.14
N SER A 388 2.59 9.93 32.22
CA SER A 388 2.88 10.34 33.61
C SER A 388 4.38 10.39 33.96
N GLU A 389 5.20 9.75 33.14
CA GLU A 389 6.64 9.64 33.34
C GLU A 389 7.43 10.77 32.67
N LEU A 390 6.79 11.46 31.72
CA LEU A 390 7.35 12.64 31.05
C LEU A 390 7.01 13.89 31.87
N VAL A 391 8.01 14.41 32.58
CA VAL A 391 7.82 15.52 33.52
C VAL A 391 8.19 16.85 32.86
N MET A 392 7.18 17.60 32.43
CA MET A 392 7.35 18.95 31.89
C MET A 392 6.43 19.94 32.61
N THR A 393 6.90 21.18 32.83
CA THR A 393 6.05 22.23 33.40
C THR A 393 5.11 22.78 32.32
N ASN A 394 3.93 23.28 32.71
CA ASN A 394 3.00 23.92 31.77
C ASN A 394 3.64 25.07 30.99
N THR A 395 4.57 25.81 31.60
CA THR A 395 5.33 26.88 30.92
C THR A 395 6.27 26.30 29.86
N ALA A 396 6.98 25.21 30.17
CA ALA A 396 7.85 24.52 29.20
C ALA A 396 7.06 23.91 28.03
N ILE A 397 5.91 23.29 28.30
CA ILE A 397 5.02 22.73 27.26
C ILE A 397 4.55 23.83 26.30
N LYS A 398 4.08 24.97 26.83
CA LYS A 398 3.64 26.10 25.99
C LYS A 398 4.77 26.66 25.13
N ALA A 399 5.97 26.80 25.69
CA ALA A 399 7.14 27.26 24.93
C ALA A 399 7.53 26.26 23.82
N ALA A 400 7.57 24.97 24.13
CA ALA A 400 7.84 23.91 23.16
C ALA A 400 6.79 23.87 22.04
N LEU A 401 5.50 24.03 22.36
CA LEU A 401 4.42 24.00 21.37
C LEU A 401 4.51 25.14 20.34
N ILE A 402 4.90 26.35 20.78
CA ILE A 402 5.14 27.48 19.87
C ILE A 402 6.25 27.15 18.88
N LYS A 403 7.36 26.58 19.39
CA LYS A 403 8.51 26.18 18.58
C LYS A 403 8.16 25.06 17.60
N ALA A 404 7.49 24.02 18.06
CA ALA A 404 7.03 22.90 17.24
C ALA A 404 6.10 23.34 16.10
N LYS A 405 5.14 24.24 16.38
CA LYS A 405 4.26 24.79 15.35
C LYS A 405 5.03 25.62 14.31
N ALA A 406 5.96 26.46 14.75
CA ALA A 406 6.80 27.23 13.83
C ALA A 406 7.69 26.34 12.96
N GLN A 407 8.28 25.28 13.55
CA GLN A 407 9.09 24.31 12.82
C GLN A 407 8.26 23.52 11.80
N ARG A 408 7.11 22.97 12.21
CA ARG A 408 6.21 22.24 11.32
C ARG A 408 5.74 23.11 10.16
N ASN A 409 5.35 24.35 10.42
CA ASN A 409 4.89 25.27 9.36
C ASN A 409 5.99 25.58 8.35
N ARG A 410 7.21 25.91 8.82
CA ARG A 410 8.37 26.14 7.93
C ARG A 410 8.65 24.92 7.05
N TYR A 411 8.60 23.72 7.63
CA TYR A 411 8.84 22.49 6.87
C TYR A 411 7.71 22.18 5.89
N ALA A 412 6.44 22.34 6.30
CA ALA A 412 5.27 22.15 5.45
C ALA A 412 5.26 23.10 4.24
N GLU A 413 5.59 24.38 4.44
CA GLU A 413 5.72 25.34 3.33
C GLU A 413 6.77 24.89 2.29
N GLY A 414 7.91 24.37 2.75
CA GLY A 414 8.92 23.81 1.85
C GLY A 414 8.46 22.52 1.15
N PHE A 415 7.76 21.65 1.88
CA PHE A 415 7.21 20.40 1.33
C PHE A 415 6.15 20.69 0.26
N ASP A 416 5.22 21.61 0.53
CA ASP A 416 4.18 22.04 -0.40
C ASP A 416 4.76 22.78 -1.61
N ALA A 417 5.81 23.58 -1.43
CA ALA A 417 6.50 24.23 -2.55
C ALA A 417 7.15 23.21 -3.51
N ARG A 418 7.60 22.06 -2.98
CA ARG A 418 8.27 21.00 -3.75
C ARG A 418 7.32 19.99 -4.36
N TYR A 419 6.27 19.60 -3.64
CA TYR A 419 5.37 18.50 -4.03
C TYR A 419 3.91 18.91 -4.23
N GLY A 420 3.54 20.15 -3.90
CA GLY A 420 2.18 20.64 -4.01
C GLY A 420 1.61 20.49 -5.42
N TYR A 421 0.42 19.89 -5.50
CA TYR A 421 -0.24 19.60 -6.76
C TYR A 421 -0.75 20.89 -7.42
N GLN A 422 -0.35 21.09 -8.68
CA GLN A 422 -0.85 22.15 -9.54
C GLN A 422 -1.21 21.55 -10.91
N LEU A 423 -2.45 21.76 -11.34
CA LEU A 423 -3.04 21.07 -12.50
C LEU A 423 -2.21 21.15 -13.79
N ILE A 424 -1.42 22.21 -13.99
CA ILE A 424 -0.66 22.45 -15.23
C ILE A 424 0.85 22.20 -15.05
N THR A 425 1.41 22.57 -13.91
CA THR A 425 2.86 22.67 -13.68
C THR A 425 3.40 21.53 -12.80
N HIS A 426 2.61 21.06 -11.84
CA HIS A 426 2.96 20.05 -10.83
C HIS A 426 1.84 19.01 -10.70
N ASN A 427 1.65 18.20 -11.74
CA ASN A 427 0.67 17.13 -11.76
C ASN A 427 1.36 15.79 -12.04
N CYS A 428 0.58 14.70 -12.01
CA CYS A 428 1.14 13.35 -12.18
C CYS A 428 1.98 13.17 -13.45
N VAL A 429 1.58 13.80 -14.56
CA VAL A 429 2.28 13.70 -15.85
C VAL A 429 3.53 14.57 -15.86
N THR A 430 3.43 15.81 -15.37
CA THR A 430 4.58 16.73 -15.38
C THR A 430 5.66 16.25 -14.43
N GLU A 431 5.30 15.71 -13.26
CA GLU A 431 6.24 15.11 -12.32
C GLU A 431 6.88 13.83 -12.87
N LEU A 432 6.10 12.93 -13.49
CA LEU A 432 6.67 11.73 -14.11
C LEU A 432 7.69 12.11 -15.19
N ASN A 433 7.35 13.07 -16.04
CA ASN A 433 8.27 13.53 -17.08
C ASN A 433 9.52 14.20 -16.48
N ARG A 434 9.36 15.02 -15.44
CA ARG A 434 10.49 15.66 -14.74
C ARG A 434 11.40 14.62 -14.07
N ALA A 435 10.86 13.58 -13.46
CA ALA A 435 11.62 12.49 -12.84
C ALA A 435 12.38 11.65 -13.89
N ILE A 436 11.74 11.36 -15.03
CA ILE A 436 12.41 10.69 -16.16
C ILE A 436 13.56 11.56 -16.67
N GLN A 437 13.33 12.86 -16.88
CA GLN A 437 14.35 13.79 -17.36
C GLN A 437 15.49 13.96 -16.35
N GLY A 438 15.18 14.04 -15.06
CA GLY A 438 16.14 14.12 -13.96
C GLY A 438 17.05 12.90 -13.82
N SER A 439 16.69 11.78 -14.46
CA SER A 439 17.52 10.57 -14.52
C SER A 439 18.72 10.72 -15.46
N PHE A 440 18.73 11.74 -16.32
CA PHE A 440 19.75 11.99 -17.34
C PHE A 440 20.42 13.35 -17.15
N LYS A 441 21.67 13.48 -17.63
CA LYS A 441 22.36 14.78 -17.66
C LYS A 441 22.08 15.47 -18.98
N ASN A 442 21.54 16.70 -18.95
CA ASN A 442 21.36 17.57 -20.13
C ASN A 442 20.84 16.82 -21.38
N SER A 443 21.62 16.79 -22.47
CA SER A 443 21.25 16.20 -23.76
C SER A 443 21.21 14.68 -23.79
N ASP A 444 21.67 13.99 -22.74
CA ASP A 444 21.73 12.52 -22.70
C ASP A 444 20.34 11.88 -22.79
N GLU A 445 19.30 12.55 -22.27
CA GLU A 445 17.90 12.11 -22.39
C GLU A 445 17.50 11.92 -23.85
N ARG A 446 17.83 12.88 -24.72
CA ARG A 446 17.45 12.83 -26.14
C ARG A 446 18.07 11.65 -26.85
N LEU A 447 19.28 11.28 -26.45
CA LEU A 447 19.97 10.10 -26.97
C LEU A 447 19.37 8.81 -26.41
N ALA A 448 19.09 8.78 -25.10
CA ALA A 448 18.60 7.60 -24.39
C ALA A 448 17.14 7.24 -24.70
N LEU A 449 16.26 8.24 -24.84
CA LEU A 449 14.82 8.06 -25.10
C LEU A 449 14.42 8.35 -26.55
N GLY A 450 15.36 8.79 -27.39
CA GLY A 450 15.12 9.12 -28.80
C GLY A 450 14.45 10.48 -29.04
N GLY A 451 14.13 11.25 -28.00
CA GLY A 451 13.49 12.56 -28.11
C GLY A 451 13.40 13.31 -26.78
N HIS A 452 12.66 14.43 -26.76
CA HIS A 452 12.39 15.24 -25.56
C HIS A 452 10.95 15.75 -25.56
N ILE A 453 10.32 15.73 -24.39
CA ILE A 453 8.97 16.27 -24.18
C ILE A 453 9.04 17.36 -23.12
N ASP A 454 8.73 18.59 -23.51
CA ASP A 454 8.53 19.69 -22.58
C ASP A 454 7.04 19.74 -22.17
N PRO A 455 6.71 19.57 -20.88
CA PRO A 455 5.33 19.52 -20.43
C PRO A 455 4.50 20.78 -20.68
N LEU A 456 5.12 21.95 -20.56
CA LEU A 456 4.42 23.23 -20.67
C LEU A 456 4.31 23.67 -22.13
N LEU A 457 5.41 23.64 -22.88
CA LEU A 457 5.44 24.04 -24.28
C LEU A 457 4.62 23.11 -25.17
N SER A 458 4.55 21.81 -24.81
CA SER A 458 3.83 20.81 -25.62
C SER A 458 2.40 20.54 -25.12
N GLN A 459 1.94 21.26 -24.08
CA GLN A 459 0.66 21.02 -23.39
C GLN A 459 0.50 19.55 -22.97
N SER A 460 1.60 18.91 -22.60
CA SER A 460 1.63 17.48 -22.27
C SER A 460 1.38 17.23 -20.78
N PHE A 461 0.75 18.18 -20.09
CA PHE A 461 0.27 18.01 -18.72
C PHE A 461 -1.02 17.16 -18.67
N VAL A 462 -1.64 16.87 -19.83
CA VAL A 462 -2.77 15.95 -19.96
C VAL A 462 -2.26 14.54 -20.33
N PRO A 463 -2.63 13.47 -19.59
CA PRO A 463 -2.07 12.12 -19.77
C PRO A 463 -2.16 11.58 -21.21
N TYR A 464 -3.33 11.66 -21.85
CA TYR A 464 -3.51 11.21 -23.23
C TYR A 464 -2.58 11.96 -24.20
N ARG A 465 -2.51 13.29 -24.07
CA ARG A 465 -1.68 14.13 -24.94
C ARG A 465 -0.19 13.83 -24.75
N TYR A 466 0.23 13.58 -23.52
CA TYR A 466 1.60 13.13 -23.22
C TYR A 466 1.92 11.82 -23.93
N PHE A 467 1.03 10.83 -23.85
CA PHE A 467 1.24 9.56 -24.51
C PHE A 467 1.29 9.67 -26.05
N GLU A 468 0.45 10.52 -26.66
CA GLU A 468 0.57 10.83 -28.08
C GLU A 468 1.96 11.37 -28.45
N LEU A 469 2.51 12.28 -27.62
CA LEU A 469 3.83 12.84 -27.84
C LEU A 469 4.94 11.81 -27.64
N VAL A 470 4.79 10.87 -26.71
CA VAL A 470 5.70 9.73 -26.55
C VAL A 470 5.72 8.89 -27.82
N ARG A 471 4.54 8.55 -28.38
CA ARG A 471 4.43 7.81 -29.64
C ARG A 471 5.12 8.52 -30.80
N GLN A 472 5.04 9.85 -30.85
CA GLN A 472 5.61 10.65 -31.93
C GLN A 472 7.12 10.91 -31.76
N ARG A 473 7.58 11.15 -30.52
CA ARG A 473 8.91 11.68 -30.24
C ARG A 473 9.90 10.65 -29.70
N TYR A 474 9.45 9.68 -28.92
CA TYR A 474 10.33 8.64 -28.34
C TYR A 474 10.50 7.40 -29.24
N ARG A 475 9.85 7.38 -30.41
CA ARG A 475 9.98 6.34 -31.45
C ARG A 475 9.91 4.91 -30.87
N PRO A 476 8.78 4.53 -30.26
CA PRO A 476 8.65 3.22 -29.63
C PRO A 476 8.84 2.09 -30.64
N LEU A 477 9.43 0.98 -30.18
CA LEU A 477 9.62 -0.25 -30.96
C LEU A 477 8.28 -0.91 -31.31
N ALA A 478 7.34 -0.87 -30.36
CA ALA A 478 6.01 -1.43 -30.49
C ALA A 478 5.02 -0.68 -29.60
N ILE A 479 3.74 -0.74 -29.97
CA ILE A 479 2.64 -0.30 -29.13
C ILE A 479 1.74 -1.51 -28.90
N THR A 480 1.55 -1.89 -27.64
CA THR A 480 0.66 -2.97 -27.24
C THR A 480 -0.55 -2.39 -26.52
N ARG A 481 -1.73 -2.98 -26.74
CA ARG A 481 -2.94 -2.61 -26.02
C ARG A 481 -3.42 -3.77 -25.17
N TRP A 482 -3.63 -3.51 -23.89
CA TRP A 482 -4.27 -4.41 -22.96
C TRP A 482 -5.72 -3.97 -22.81
N LEU A 483 -6.63 -4.81 -23.29
CA LEU A 483 -8.06 -4.57 -23.18
C LEU A 483 -8.51 -4.70 -21.72
N SER A 484 -9.41 -3.85 -21.28
CA SER A 484 -10.06 -3.94 -19.97
C SER A 484 -10.79 -5.27 -19.80
N TYR A 485 -11.07 -5.68 -18.57
CA TYR A 485 -11.79 -6.94 -18.31
C TYR A 485 -13.05 -7.07 -19.16
N ARG A 486 -13.94 -6.08 -19.13
CA ARG A 486 -15.18 -6.10 -19.93
C ARG A 486 -14.91 -6.23 -21.42
N ASN A 487 -13.93 -5.48 -21.95
CA ASN A 487 -13.60 -5.53 -23.38
C ASN A 487 -12.98 -6.87 -23.79
N ARG A 488 -12.25 -7.55 -22.92
CA ARG A 488 -11.77 -8.92 -23.19
C ARG A 488 -12.92 -9.92 -23.26
N GLN A 489 -13.91 -9.79 -22.36
CA GLN A 489 -15.09 -10.65 -22.38
C GLN A 489 -15.93 -10.41 -23.65
N LEU A 490 -16.14 -9.16 -24.04
CA LEU A 490 -16.82 -8.82 -25.29
C LEU A 490 -16.07 -9.35 -26.52
N ASP A 491 -14.75 -9.18 -26.56
CA ASP A 491 -13.92 -9.68 -27.66
C ASP A 491 -14.00 -11.21 -27.76
N ALA A 492 -13.97 -11.92 -26.63
CA ALA A 492 -14.16 -13.37 -26.58
C ALA A 492 -15.53 -13.80 -27.14
N ILE A 493 -16.61 -13.11 -26.77
CA ILE A 493 -17.96 -13.39 -27.26
C ILE A 493 -18.07 -13.13 -28.78
N SER A 494 -17.54 -12.01 -29.27
CA SER A 494 -17.55 -11.68 -30.70
C SER A 494 -16.78 -12.69 -31.55
N HIS A 495 -15.65 -13.23 -31.04
CA HIS A 495 -14.90 -14.28 -31.74
C HIS A 495 -15.67 -15.61 -31.88
N HIS A 496 -16.76 -15.80 -31.12
CA HIS A 496 -17.65 -16.96 -31.23
C HIS A 496 -18.83 -16.78 -32.21
N GLY A 497 -18.95 -15.63 -32.90
CA GLY A 497 -19.83 -15.44 -34.05
C GLY A 497 -21.26 -14.94 -33.75
N GLU A 498 -21.55 -14.52 -32.51
CA GLU A 498 -22.87 -14.02 -32.08
C GLU A 498 -22.87 -12.47 -31.95
N ASP A 499 -22.73 -11.78 -33.09
CA ASP A 499 -21.96 -10.53 -33.10
C ASP A 499 -22.73 -9.22 -32.80
N SER A 500 -24.04 -9.11 -33.08
CA SER A 500 -24.75 -7.81 -32.99
C SER A 500 -25.82 -7.75 -31.90
N ALA A 501 -26.53 -8.85 -31.66
CA ALA A 501 -27.55 -8.93 -30.61
C ALA A 501 -26.93 -8.87 -29.21
N ILE A 502 -25.81 -9.58 -28.99
CA ILE A 502 -25.11 -9.58 -27.71
C ILE A 502 -24.39 -8.23 -27.50
N ALA A 503 -23.80 -7.65 -28.54
CA ALA A 503 -23.23 -6.30 -28.46
C ALA A 503 -24.27 -5.25 -28.06
N LEU A 504 -25.52 -5.38 -28.52
CA LEU A 504 -26.63 -4.51 -28.10
C LEU A 504 -27.07 -4.82 -26.67
N GLN A 505 -27.20 -6.10 -26.29
CA GLN A 505 -27.52 -6.52 -24.94
C GLN A 505 -26.51 -5.98 -23.92
N GLU A 506 -25.22 -6.08 -24.22
CA GLU A 506 -24.15 -5.62 -23.33
C GLU A 506 -23.94 -4.10 -23.39
N SER A 507 -24.60 -3.36 -24.28
CA SER A 507 -24.41 -1.91 -24.42
C SER A 507 -25.00 -1.08 -23.28
N THR A 508 -25.88 -1.67 -22.46
CA THR A 508 -26.60 -0.98 -21.39
C THR A 508 -26.43 -1.67 -20.04
N THR A 509 -26.55 -0.90 -18.96
CA THR A 509 -26.55 -1.43 -17.58
C THR A 509 -27.84 -2.16 -17.21
N LEU A 510 -28.90 -2.06 -18.03
CA LEU A 510 -30.19 -2.72 -17.77
C LEU A 510 -30.26 -4.14 -18.33
N THR A 511 -29.53 -4.39 -19.42
CA THR A 511 -29.58 -5.65 -20.17
C THR A 511 -28.26 -6.40 -20.17
N GLY A 512 -27.16 -5.73 -19.81
CA GLY A 512 -25.83 -6.32 -19.78
C GLY A 512 -25.70 -7.38 -18.69
N THR A 513 -24.97 -8.44 -19.01
CA THR A 513 -24.66 -9.56 -18.11
C THR A 513 -23.24 -9.49 -17.58
N LEU A 514 -22.38 -8.70 -18.23
CA LEU A 514 -20.96 -8.57 -17.86
C LEU A 514 -20.71 -7.53 -16.76
N TYR A 515 -21.71 -6.77 -16.32
CA TYR A 515 -21.55 -5.72 -15.31
C TYR A 515 -22.82 -5.54 -14.47
N SER A 516 -22.64 -5.44 -13.16
CA SER A 516 -23.69 -5.07 -12.21
C SER A 516 -23.46 -3.63 -11.72
N PRO A 517 -24.47 -2.76 -11.75
CA PRO A 517 -24.34 -1.37 -11.29
C PRO A 517 -23.83 -1.24 -9.85
N ARG A 518 -22.88 -0.34 -9.63
CA ARG A 518 -22.32 -0.06 -8.30
C ARG A 518 -22.46 1.42 -7.94
N PRO A 519 -22.71 1.76 -6.65
CA PRO A 519 -22.74 3.14 -6.19
C PRO A 519 -21.45 3.92 -6.49
N SER A 520 -20.28 3.28 -6.36
CA SER A 520 -18.98 3.91 -6.63
C SER A 520 -18.78 4.41 -8.06
N ASP A 521 -19.51 3.85 -9.03
CA ASP A 521 -19.30 4.11 -10.46
C ASP A 521 -20.17 5.24 -11.00
N GLY A 522 -21.02 5.84 -10.15
CA GLY A 522 -22.03 6.81 -10.54
C GLY A 522 -23.15 6.21 -11.40
N HIS A 523 -24.28 6.92 -11.49
CA HIS A 523 -25.39 6.47 -12.33
C HIS A 523 -25.10 6.70 -13.83
N PHE A 524 -25.10 5.63 -14.61
CA PHE A 524 -25.07 5.66 -16.08
C PHE A 524 -25.91 4.52 -16.67
N LEU A 525 -26.39 4.73 -17.90
CA LEU A 525 -27.26 3.79 -18.62
C LEU A 525 -26.50 3.03 -19.72
N PHE A 526 -25.66 3.74 -20.46
CA PHE A 526 -24.94 3.21 -21.63
C PHE A 526 -23.44 3.23 -21.43
N PHE A 527 -22.78 2.16 -21.89
CA PHE A 527 -21.34 2.14 -22.06
C PHE A 527 -20.95 2.93 -23.32
N THR A 528 -20.02 3.88 -23.20
CA THR A 528 -19.59 4.79 -24.28
C THR A 528 -18.32 4.30 -25.01
N GLU A 529 -18.03 3.01 -24.89
CA GLU A 529 -16.82 2.37 -25.42
C GLU A 529 -16.88 2.13 -26.95
N GLN A 530 -18.09 2.23 -27.51
CA GLN A 530 -18.49 2.07 -28.91
C GLN A 530 -17.96 3.24 -29.81
N PRO A 531 -18.03 3.15 -31.16
CA PRO A 531 -17.20 3.99 -32.03
C PRO A 531 -17.43 5.48 -31.81
N ALA A 532 -16.35 6.28 -31.97
CA ALA A 532 -16.27 7.66 -31.50
C ALA A 532 -17.43 8.58 -31.88
N TRP A 533 -18.14 8.28 -32.98
CA TRP A 533 -19.29 9.04 -33.47
C TRP A 533 -20.58 8.84 -32.67
N THR A 534 -20.77 7.73 -31.94
CA THR A 534 -21.97 7.51 -31.10
C THR A 534 -21.84 8.14 -29.72
N ARG A 535 -20.62 8.48 -29.29
CA ARG A 535 -20.32 8.95 -27.92
C ARG A 535 -21.09 10.20 -27.51
N PRO A 536 -21.25 11.24 -28.35
CA PRO A 536 -22.02 12.42 -27.94
C PRO A 536 -23.48 12.09 -27.63
N LEU A 537 -24.08 11.17 -28.39
CA LEU A 537 -25.47 10.73 -28.19
C LEU A 537 -25.60 9.91 -26.89
N LEU A 538 -24.73 8.93 -26.70
CA LEU A 538 -24.75 8.07 -25.51
C LEU A 538 -24.38 8.84 -24.23
N GLY A 539 -23.42 9.77 -24.31
CA GLY A 539 -23.05 10.68 -23.23
C GLY A 539 -24.21 11.60 -22.84
N THR A 540 -24.95 12.11 -23.83
CA THR A 540 -26.18 12.89 -23.58
C THR A 540 -27.25 12.05 -22.89
N ALA A 541 -27.47 10.81 -23.35
CA ALA A 541 -28.43 9.90 -22.73
C ALA A 541 -28.06 9.57 -21.27
N ASN A 542 -26.76 9.35 -21.01
CA ASN A 542 -26.24 9.15 -19.66
C ASN A 542 -26.42 10.38 -18.78
N LEU A 543 -26.18 11.58 -19.31
CA LEU A 543 -26.40 12.84 -18.58
C LEU A 543 -27.88 12.99 -18.17
N VAL A 544 -28.81 12.76 -19.11
CA VAL A 544 -30.25 12.81 -18.84
C VAL A 544 -30.64 11.78 -17.78
N TYR A 545 -30.12 10.57 -17.89
CA TYR A 545 -30.35 9.50 -16.91
C TYR A 545 -29.85 9.91 -15.51
N ALA A 546 -28.61 10.39 -15.40
CA ALA A 546 -28.04 10.85 -14.14
C ALA A 546 -28.87 12.00 -13.52
N VAL A 547 -29.29 12.97 -14.33
CA VAL A 547 -30.17 14.07 -13.88
C VAL A 547 -31.52 13.56 -13.40
N ALA A 548 -32.12 12.56 -14.07
CA ALA A 548 -33.37 11.95 -13.62
C ALA A 548 -33.20 11.26 -12.25
N THR A 549 -32.06 10.62 -12.01
CA THR A 549 -31.75 9.97 -10.72
C THR A 549 -31.43 10.93 -9.58
N ILE A 550 -31.12 12.21 -9.86
CA ILE A 550 -30.96 13.23 -8.79
C ILE A 550 -32.25 13.40 -8.00
N ALA A 551 -33.41 13.36 -8.66
CA ALA A 551 -34.71 13.47 -7.99
C ALA A 551 -34.97 12.29 -7.04
N GLU A 552 -34.57 11.09 -7.43
CA GLU A 552 -34.63 9.90 -6.59
C GLU A 552 -33.66 10.02 -5.40
N GLY A 553 -32.41 10.46 -5.65
CA GLY A 553 -31.41 10.72 -4.60
C GLY A 553 -31.84 11.78 -3.58
N LEU A 554 -32.59 12.81 -4.00
CA LEU A 554 -33.15 13.81 -3.09
C LEU A 554 -34.27 13.25 -2.21
N VAL A 555 -35.02 12.27 -2.71
CA VAL A 555 -36.08 11.59 -1.95
C VAL A 555 -35.49 10.56 -0.98
N SER A 556 -34.43 9.87 -1.38
CA SER A 556 -33.73 8.88 -0.53
C SER A 556 -32.73 9.51 0.45
N LEU A 557 -32.39 10.80 0.30
CA LEU A 557 -31.44 11.54 1.13
C LEU A 557 -31.52 11.25 2.65
N PRO A 558 -32.71 11.23 3.30
CA PRO A 558 -32.80 10.95 4.74
C PRO A 558 -32.56 9.48 5.11
N THR A 559 -32.68 8.55 4.18
CA THR A 559 -32.50 7.10 4.42
C THR A 559 -31.18 6.55 3.92
N ASP A 560 -30.56 7.20 2.93
CA ASP A 560 -29.30 6.77 2.32
C ASP A 560 -28.11 7.66 2.67
N GLU A 561 -28.29 8.65 3.53
CA GLU A 561 -27.28 9.65 3.95
C GLU A 561 -26.72 10.47 2.76
N GLY A 562 -27.49 10.61 1.68
CA GLY A 562 -27.11 11.38 0.49
C GLY A 562 -26.34 10.60 -0.58
N ARG A 563 -26.18 9.28 -0.42
CA ARG A 563 -25.41 8.42 -1.35
C ARG A 563 -25.97 8.40 -2.77
N GLY A 564 -27.30 8.29 -2.92
CA GLY A 564 -27.94 8.33 -4.24
C GLY A 564 -27.71 9.66 -4.95
N LEU A 565 -27.70 10.76 -4.19
CA LEU A 565 -27.42 12.10 -4.73
C LEU A 565 -25.96 12.24 -5.17
N GLU A 566 -24.99 11.79 -4.36
CA GLU A 566 -23.56 11.84 -4.71
C GLU A 566 -23.24 11.00 -5.95
N SER A 567 -23.79 9.79 -6.04
CA SER A 567 -23.68 8.90 -7.19
C SER A 567 -24.27 9.54 -8.46
N ALA A 568 -25.44 10.18 -8.35
CA ALA A 568 -26.09 10.85 -9.48
C ALA A 568 -25.31 12.08 -9.95
N MET A 569 -24.78 12.88 -9.02
CA MET A 569 -23.91 14.02 -9.32
C MET A 569 -22.61 13.59 -10.00
N SER A 570 -22.01 12.49 -9.54
CA SER A 570 -20.83 11.90 -10.18
C SER A 570 -21.15 11.45 -11.61
N GLY A 571 -22.24 10.69 -11.80
CA GLY A 571 -22.72 10.28 -13.13
C GLY A 571 -22.93 11.45 -14.09
N MET A 572 -23.45 12.58 -13.59
CA MET A 572 -23.61 13.83 -14.34
C MET A 572 -22.25 14.40 -14.76
N LEU A 573 -21.33 14.58 -13.81
CA LEU A 573 -20.00 15.17 -14.04
C LEU A 573 -19.20 14.39 -15.08
N PHE A 574 -19.19 13.06 -14.97
CA PHE A 574 -18.41 12.19 -15.85
C PHE A 574 -19.07 11.92 -17.21
N SER A 575 -20.32 12.34 -17.42
CA SER A 575 -20.97 12.27 -18.73
C SER A 575 -20.70 13.51 -19.61
N LEU A 576 -20.30 14.64 -19.03
CA LEU A 576 -20.00 15.87 -19.77
C LEU A 576 -18.85 15.72 -20.79
N PRO A 577 -17.72 15.06 -20.46
CA PRO A 577 -16.63 14.86 -21.42
C PRO A 577 -17.04 13.99 -22.63
N GLU A 578 -17.98 13.07 -22.44
CA GLU A 578 -18.48 12.17 -23.48
C GLU A 578 -19.28 12.92 -24.56
N ILE A 579 -19.96 14.00 -24.18
CA ILE A 579 -20.64 14.91 -25.12
C ILE A 579 -19.63 15.55 -26.07
N GLY A 580 -18.42 15.85 -25.58
CA GLY A 580 -17.29 16.33 -26.37
C GLY A 580 -16.58 15.25 -27.20
N GLY A 581 -17.04 13.99 -27.15
CA GLY A 581 -16.46 12.86 -27.87
C GLY A 581 -15.31 12.14 -27.15
N TRP A 582 -14.96 12.57 -25.93
CA TRP A 582 -13.94 11.92 -25.11
C TRP A 582 -14.48 10.64 -24.46
N THR A 583 -13.64 9.62 -24.31
CA THR A 583 -14.04 8.37 -23.66
C THR A 583 -13.73 8.43 -22.18
N ILE A 584 -14.72 8.12 -21.35
CA ILE A 584 -14.54 7.86 -19.93
C ILE A 584 -15.02 6.44 -19.68
N ARG A 585 -14.15 5.60 -19.11
CA ARG A 585 -14.47 4.22 -18.74
C ARG A 585 -15.47 4.22 -17.60
N LYS A 586 -16.51 3.40 -17.76
CA LYS A 586 -17.63 3.27 -16.85
C LYS A 586 -17.71 1.85 -16.33
N GLY A 587 -18.08 1.73 -15.06
CA GLY A 587 -18.17 0.46 -14.37
C GLY A 587 -16.81 -0.05 -13.87
N SER A 588 -16.80 -0.50 -12.61
CA SER A 588 -15.68 -1.17 -11.95
C SER A 588 -16.16 -2.49 -11.34
N TYR A 589 -15.20 -3.37 -11.03
CA TYR A 589 -15.48 -4.69 -10.46
C TYR A 589 -14.91 -4.81 -9.05
N THR A 590 -15.45 -5.74 -8.26
CA THR A 590 -14.85 -6.13 -6.97
C THR A 590 -13.78 -7.20 -7.21
N GLU A 591 -12.75 -7.20 -6.37
CA GLU A 591 -11.68 -8.20 -6.47
C GLU A 591 -12.24 -9.62 -6.28
N ALA A 592 -13.14 -9.81 -5.30
CA ALA A 592 -13.78 -11.10 -5.07
C ALA A 592 -14.64 -11.55 -6.26
N GLY A 593 -15.40 -10.63 -6.88
CA GLY A 593 -16.23 -10.94 -8.05
C GLY A 593 -15.39 -11.40 -9.25
N LEU A 594 -14.27 -10.74 -9.52
CA LEU A 594 -13.39 -11.12 -10.64
C LEU A 594 -12.65 -12.44 -10.38
N ARG A 595 -12.11 -12.63 -9.19
CA ARG A 595 -11.38 -13.87 -8.85
C ARG A 595 -12.30 -15.09 -8.86
N ALA A 596 -13.52 -14.96 -8.36
CA ALA A 596 -14.52 -16.04 -8.39
C ALA A 596 -14.88 -16.44 -9.84
N ARG A 597 -15.05 -15.47 -10.74
CA ARG A 597 -15.33 -15.72 -12.17
C ARG A 597 -14.13 -16.29 -12.94
N SER A 598 -12.92 -16.16 -12.39
CA SER A 598 -11.66 -16.65 -13.01
C SER A 598 -11.32 -18.09 -12.60
N ALA A 599 -12.06 -18.70 -11.69
CA ALA A 599 -11.80 -20.06 -11.22
C ALA A 599 -12.24 -21.11 -12.26
N PRO A 600 -11.50 -22.22 -12.44
CA PRO A 600 -11.89 -23.28 -13.37
C PRO A 600 -13.20 -23.92 -12.92
N GLY A 601 -14.28 -23.68 -13.68
CA GLY A 601 -15.61 -24.21 -13.39
C GLY A 601 -16.78 -23.27 -13.63
N HIS A 602 -16.54 -21.98 -13.89
CA HIS A 602 -17.57 -21.07 -14.42
C HIS A 602 -17.48 -21.02 -15.96
N PRO A 603 -18.61 -21.21 -16.67
CA PRO A 603 -18.66 -21.07 -18.13
C PRO A 603 -18.36 -19.65 -18.59
#